data_AF-A0A7J4GR31-F1
#
_entry.id   AF-A0A7J4GR31-F1
#
_cell.length_a   1.000
_cell.length_b   1.000
_cell.length_c   1.000
_cell.angle_alpha   90.00
_cell.angle_beta   90.00
_cell.angle_gamma   90.00
#
_symmetry.space_group_name_H-M   'P 1'
#
loop_
_entity.id
_entity.type
_entity.pdbx_description
1 polymer ?
#
loop_
_entity_poly.entity_id
_entity_poly.type
_entity_poly.pdbx_seq_one_letter_code
_entity_poly.pdbx_strand_id
1 'polypeptide(L)'
;MFSTCYEGYANDLSSSGVAMFPPRSSVWRGIIFTSILFVVDFVLHIIFAANGWDIAFKVIAIELAILSICFAPIALLFGGPTNHEDGLEVIQIGTWFAVPLTVGYFWAVNGMTWSIWLIGTMVFPLLSRTLWYRWERGFSLLLYSPLIDDDE
;
A
#
# COMPACT_ATOMS: atom_id res chain seq x y z
N MET A 1 40.32 27.11 18.31
CA MET A 1 39.29 27.06 17.24
C MET A 1 39.32 25.65 16.68
N PHE A 2 38.44 24.76 17.18
CA PHE A 2 38.19 23.34 16.83
C PHE A 2 37.92 22.54 18.12
N SER A 3 36.83 22.83 18.84
CA SER A 3 36.37 21.97 19.96
C SER A 3 34.89 22.18 20.35
N THR A 4 34.04 22.65 19.44
CA THR A 4 32.62 22.92 19.74
C THR A 4 31.63 22.19 18.83
N CYS A 5 32.10 21.32 17.93
CA CYS A 5 31.22 20.61 16.98
C CYS A 5 30.80 19.19 17.40
N TYR A 6 31.36 18.62 18.47
CA TYR A 6 31.07 17.23 18.86
C TYR A 6 30.07 17.07 20.01
N GLU A 7 29.70 18.15 20.70
CA GLU A 7 28.76 18.09 21.84
C GLU A 7 27.28 18.12 21.44
N GLY A 8 26.95 18.33 20.15
CA GLY A 8 25.57 18.39 19.66
C GLY A 8 24.94 17.04 19.32
N TYR A 9 25.73 15.99 19.09
CA TYR A 9 25.22 14.70 18.58
C TYR A 9 24.82 13.69 19.68
N ALA A 10 25.19 13.96 20.93
CA ALA A 10 24.99 13.03 22.04
C ALA A 10 23.70 13.26 22.85
N ASN A 11 22.99 14.38 22.63
CA ASN A 11 21.82 14.76 23.44
C ASN A 11 20.45 14.41 22.81
N ASP A 12 20.39 13.94 21.56
CA ASP A 12 19.11 13.61 20.89
C ASP A 12 18.69 12.13 21.01
N LEU A 13 19.50 11.27 21.64
CA LEU A 13 19.16 9.85 21.83
C LEU A 13 18.38 9.58 23.13
N SER A 14 18.00 10.61 23.89
CA SER A 14 17.51 10.46 25.27
C SER A 14 16.10 11.01 25.56
N SER A 15 15.27 11.32 24.56
CA SER A 15 13.94 11.83 24.87
C SER A 15 12.85 11.32 23.93
N SER A 16 11.82 10.75 24.56
CA SER A 16 10.44 10.71 24.07
C SER A 16 10.07 9.55 23.15
N GLY A 17 9.81 8.40 23.78
CA GLY A 17 8.69 7.56 23.37
C GLY A 17 7.39 8.38 23.48
N VAL A 18 6.96 8.91 22.34
CA VAL A 18 5.59 9.40 22.11
C VAL A 18 5.24 8.90 20.73
N ALA A 19 4.15 8.14 20.63
CA ALA A 19 3.55 7.76 19.36
C ALA A 19 3.27 9.04 18.55
N MET A 20 4.20 9.39 17.67
CA MET A 20 4.08 10.48 16.74
C MET A 20 3.09 10.03 15.68
N PHE A 21 1.85 10.47 15.80
CA PHE A 21 0.90 10.43 14.68
C PHE A 21 1.62 10.97 13.44
N PRO A 22 1.57 10.26 12.30
CA PRO A 22 2.37 10.63 11.14
C PRO A 22 1.98 12.02 10.62
N PRO A 23 2.96 12.81 10.14
CA PRO A 23 2.76 14.19 9.69
C PRO A 23 1.78 14.31 8.51
N ARG A 24 1.29 15.54 8.31
CA ARG A 24 0.20 15.96 7.42
C ARG A 24 0.60 15.98 5.92
N SER A 25 1.09 14.84 5.43
CA SER A 25 1.07 14.37 4.04
C SER A 25 1.09 12.83 4.08
N SER A 26 0.16 12.27 4.84
CA SER A 26 0.42 10.95 5.42
C SER A 26 0.35 9.85 4.35
N VAL A 27 1.52 9.32 3.99
CA VAL A 27 1.75 8.00 3.36
C VAL A 27 0.74 6.96 3.86
N TRP A 28 0.39 7.03 5.14
CA TRP A 28 -0.57 6.17 5.82
C TRP A 28 -2.04 6.31 5.39
N ARG A 29 -2.50 7.47 4.91
CA ARG A 29 -3.92 7.67 4.55
C ARG A 29 -4.37 6.70 3.46
N GLY A 30 -3.58 6.59 2.39
CA GLY A 30 -3.87 5.69 1.28
C GLY A 30 -3.84 4.22 1.70
N ILE A 31 -2.86 3.85 2.53
CA ILE A 31 -2.70 2.48 3.05
C ILE A 31 -3.87 2.12 3.96
N ILE A 32 -4.27 3.00 4.88
CA ILE A 32 -5.38 2.77 5.80
C ILE A 32 -6.69 2.66 5.02
N PHE A 33 -6.95 3.58 4.08
CA PHE A 33 -8.16 3.54 3.27
C PHE A 33 -8.28 2.25 2.46
N THR A 34 -7.20 1.85 1.77
CA THR A 34 -7.17 0.62 0.98
C THR A 34 -7.28 -0.63 1.86
N SER A 35 -6.69 -0.60 3.06
CA SER A 35 -6.86 -1.67 4.07
C SER A 35 -8.32 -1.81 4.51
N ILE A 36 -9.00 -0.69 4.77
CA ILE A 36 -10.42 -0.70 5.15
C ILE A 36 -11.27 -1.27 4.01
N LEU A 37 -11.05 -0.82 2.77
CA LEU A 37 -11.74 -1.38 1.60
C LEU A 37 -11.54 -2.88 1.49
N PHE A 38 -10.30 -3.36 1.61
CA PHE A 38 -10.00 -4.78 1.59
C PHE A 38 -10.76 -5.55 2.69
N VAL A 39 -10.80 -5.04 3.92
CA VAL A 39 -11.52 -5.70 5.03
C VAL A 39 -13.02 -5.73 4.76
N VAL A 40 -13.59 -4.65 4.24
CA VAL A 40 -15.02 -4.59 3.87
C VAL A 40 -15.33 -5.65 2.81
N ASP A 41 -14.56 -5.72 1.73
CA ASP A 41 -14.77 -6.69 0.67
C ASP A 41 -14.56 -8.13 1.15
N PHE A 42 -13.60 -8.34 2.04
CA PHE A 42 -13.37 -9.66 2.65
C PHE A 42 -14.55 -10.13 3.50
N VAL A 43 -15.13 -9.23 4.31
CA VAL A 43 -16.35 -9.54 5.08
C VAL A 43 -17.53 -9.79 4.14
N LEU A 44 -17.68 -8.97 3.10
CA LEU A 44 -18.76 -9.08 2.13
C LEU A 44 -18.68 -10.40 1.35
N HIS A 45 -17.47 -10.85 1.01
CA HIS A 45 -17.21 -12.16 0.42
C HIS A 45 -17.73 -13.31 1.29
N ILE A 46 -17.49 -13.26 2.61
CA ILE A 46 -17.99 -14.27 3.56
C ILE A 46 -19.53 -14.24 3.64
N ILE A 47 -20.12 -13.04 3.73
CA ILE A 47 -21.58 -12.89 3.82
C ILE A 47 -22.27 -13.41 2.55
N PHE A 48 -21.74 -13.10 1.36
CA PHE A 48 -22.30 -13.58 0.10
C PHE A 48 -22.14 -15.08 -0.08
N ALA A 49 -21.01 -15.65 0.36
CA ALA A 49 -20.82 -17.10 0.41
C ALA A 49 -21.85 -17.77 1.34
N ALA A 50 -22.11 -17.19 2.52
CA ALA A 50 -23.05 -17.73 3.48
C ALA A 50 -24.51 -17.66 3.01
N ASN A 51 -24.88 -16.62 2.25
CA ASN A 51 -26.23 -16.44 1.71
C ASN A 51 -26.46 -17.14 0.35
N GLY A 52 -25.44 -17.78 -0.22
CA GLY A 52 -25.54 -18.49 -1.51
C GLY A 52 -25.73 -17.56 -2.72
N TRP A 53 -25.27 -16.31 -2.63
CA TRP A 53 -25.38 -15.33 -3.72
C TRP A 53 -24.21 -15.46 -4.70
N ASP A 54 -24.23 -16.51 -5.53
CA ASP A 54 -23.11 -16.93 -6.38
C ASP A 54 -22.55 -15.84 -7.31
N ILE A 55 -23.42 -14.99 -7.87
CA ILE A 55 -22.98 -13.90 -8.77
C ILE A 55 -22.25 -12.82 -7.97
N ALA A 56 -22.85 -12.33 -6.89
CA ALA A 56 -22.26 -11.29 -6.05
C ALA A 56 -20.95 -11.78 -5.39
N PHE A 57 -20.93 -13.04 -4.95
CA PHE A 57 -19.73 -13.70 -4.43
C PHE A 57 -18.58 -13.68 -5.44
N LYS A 58 -18.83 -14.05 -6.70
CA LYS A 58 -17.79 -14.05 -7.75
C LYS A 58 -17.29 -12.64 -8.06
N VAL A 59 -18.18 -11.65 -8.10
CA VAL A 59 -17.80 -10.25 -8.33
C VAL A 59 -16.85 -9.76 -7.24
N ILE A 60 -17.22 -9.95 -5.97
CA ILE A 60 -16.36 -9.54 -4.84
C ILE A 60 -15.05 -10.35 -4.79
N ALA A 61 -15.07 -11.63 -5.14
CA ALA A 61 -13.85 -12.42 -5.20
C ALA A 61 -12.86 -11.88 -6.26
N ILE A 62 -13.36 -11.44 -7.42
CA ILE A 62 -12.54 -10.80 -8.46
C ILE A 62 -12.02 -9.45 -7.96
N GLU A 63 -12.84 -8.66 -7.28
CA GLU A 63 -12.44 -7.37 -6.70
C GLU A 63 -11.35 -7.54 -5.64
N LEU A 64 -11.47 -8.52 -4.75
CA LEU A 64 -10.43 -8.90 -3.78
C LEU A 64 -9.13 -9.36 -4.46
N ALA A 65 -9.22 -10.08 -5.58
CA ALA A 65 -8.04 -10.46 -6.36
C ALA A 65 -7.32 -9.23 -6.91
N ILE A 66 -8.08 -8.27 -7.45
CA ILE A 66 -7.53 -7.01 -7.96
C ILE A 66 -6.94 -6.21 -6.81
N LEU A 67 -7.65 -6.04 -5.69
CA LEU A 67 -7.17 -5.28 -4.54
C LEU A 67 -5.91 -5.90 -3.90
N SER A 68 -5.81 -7.23 -3.83
CA SER A 68 -4.63 -7.90 -3.27
C SER A 68 -3.38 -7.73 -4.16
N ILE A 69 -3.53 -7.83 -5.49
CA ILE A 69 -2.43 -7.65 -6.45
C ILE A 69 -2.05 -6.18 -6.63
N CYS A 70 -3.05 -5.30 -6.66
CA CYS A 70 -2.93 -3.87 -6.92
C CYS A 70 -3.01 -3.02 -5.64
N PHE A 71 -2.77 -3.61 -4.46
CA PHE A 71 -2.90 -2.90 -3.19
C PHE A 71 -2.04 -1.62 -3.13
N ALA A 72 -0.77 -1.73 -3.50
CA ALA A 72 0.18 -0.62 -3.49
C ALA A 72 -0.21 0.54 -4.42
N PRO A 73 -0.49 0.32 -5.73
CA PRO A 73 -0.92 1.40 -6.61
C PRO A 73 -2.29 1.99 -6.24
N ILE A 74 -3.22 1.18 -5.73
CA ILE A 74 -4.52 1.66 -5.26
C ILE A 74 -4.36 2.54 -4.01
N ALA A 75 -3.50 2.13 -3.06
CA ALA A 75 -3.16 2.94 -1.91
C ALA A 75 -2.51 4.26 -2.30
N LEU A 76 -1.69 4.28 -3.34
CA LEU A 76 -1.10 5.52 -3.85
C LEU A 76 -2.16 6.47 -4.42
N LEU A 77 -3.06 5.94 -5.26
CA LEU A 77 -4.14 6.72 -5.90
C LEU A 77 -5.08 7.37 -4.87
N PHE A 78 -5.46 6.63 -3.82
CA PHE A 78 -6.32 7.16 -2.76
C PHE A 78 -5.56 7.99 -1.72
N GLY A 79 -4.26 7.77 -1.57
CA GLY A 79 -3.41 8.49 -0.62
C GLY A 79 -3.11 9.92 -1.06
N GLY A 80 -2.98 10.16 -2.37
CA GLY A 80 -2.64 11.47 -2.93
C GLY A 80 -1.34 12.03 -2.33
N PRO A 81 -0.20 11.33 -2.48
CA PRO A 81 1.07 11.79 -1.94
C PRO A 81 1.44 13.16 -2.52
N THR A 82 2.00 14.03 -1.67
CA THR A 82 2.35 15.40 -2.07
C THR A 82 3.64 15.43 -2.89
N ASN A 83 4.57 14.51 -2.61
CA ASN A 83 5.90 14.44 -3.23
C ASN A 83 6.22 13.03 -3.73
N HIS A 84 7.14 12.92 -4.70
CA HIS A 84 7.55 11.63 -5.27
C HIS A 84 8.13 10.67 -4.20
N GLU A 85 8.87 11.19 -3.22
CA GLU A 85 9.41 10.40 -2.12
C GLU A 85 8.32 9.73 -1.28
N ASP A 86 7.28 10.48 -0.89
CA ASP A 86 6.09 9.95 -0.19
C ASP A 86 5.43 8.84 -1.03
N GLY A 87 5.36 9.03 -2.36
CA GLY A 87 4.77 8.05 -3.25
C GLY A 87 5.57 6.74 -3.36
N LEU A 88 6.90 6.84 -3.39
CA LEU A 88 7.78 5.66 -3.34
C LEU A 88 7.61 4.91 -2.03
N GLU A 89 7.46 5.62 -0.91
CA GLU A 89 7.24 5.02 0.41
C GLU A 89 5.91 4.29 0.48
N VAL A 90 4.80 4.89 0.00
CA VAL A 90 3.49 4.22 -0.11
C VAL A 90 3.60 2.94 -0.93
N ILE A 91 4.28 2.98 -2.07
CA ILE A 91 4.44 1.79 -2.91
C ILE A 91 5.26 0.72 -2.20
N GLN A 92 6.33 1.08 -1.50
CA GLN A 92 7.16 0.13 -0.76
C GLN A 92 6.40 -0.53 0.39
N ILE A 93 5.74 0.25 1.24
CA ILE A 93 4.95 -0.27 2.37
C ILE A 93 3.74 -1.05 1.84
N GLY A 94 3.02 -0.49 0.86
CA GLY A 94 1.87 -1.15 0.25
C GLY A 94 2.24 -2.49 -0.41
N THR A 95 3.42 -2.61 -1.01
CA THR A 95 3.89 -3.89 -1.58
C THR A 95 4.14 -4.93 -0.49
N TRP A 96 4.66 -4.51 0.67
CA TRP A 96 4.84 -5.39 1.83
C TRP A 96 3.51 -5.95 2.35
N PHE A 97 2.42 -5.19 2.26
CA PHE A 97 1.07 -5.70 2.53
C PHE A 97 0.51 -6.56 1.37
N ALA A 98 0.75 -6.16 0.12
CA ALA A 98 0.24 -6.87 -1.06
C ALA A 98 0.74 -8.31 -1.16
N VAL A 99 1.99 -8.59 -0.78
CA VAL A 99 2.60 -9.93 -0.82
C VAL A 99 1.82 -10.96 0.02
N PRO A 100 1.68 -10.80 1.36
CA PRO A 100 0.93 -11.74 2.17
C PRO A 100 -0.55 -11.78 1.80
N LEU A 101 -1.15 -10.65 1.39
CA LEU A 101 -2.55 -10.62 0.93
C LEU A 101 -2.77 -11.47 -0.32
N THR A 102 -1.89 -11.35 -1.31
CA THR A 102 -1.96 -12.13 -2.55
C THR A 102 -1.78 -13.62 -2.27
N VAL A 103 -0.78 -13.98 -1.46
CA VAL A 103 -0.56 -15.38 -1.06
C VAL A 103 -1.78 -15.94 -0.31
N GLY A 104 -2.35 -15.15 0.60
CA GLY A 104 -3.55 -15.53 1.35
C GLY A 104 -4.76 -15.73 0.45
N TYR A 105 -4.96 -14.85 -0.53
CA TYR A 105 -6.04 -14.99 -1.53
C TYR A 105 -5.88 -16.28 -2.34
N PHE A 106 -4.71 -16.53 -2.93
CA PHE A 106 -4.47 -17.74 -3.71
C PHE A 106 -4.52 -19.01 -2.86
N TRP A 107 -4.10 -18.95 -1.59
CA TRP A 107 -4.26 -20.05 -0.65
C TRP A 107 -5.73 -20.37 -0.38
N ALA A 108 -6.57 -19.34 -0.18
CA ALA A 108 -8.00 -19.50 -0.01
C ALA A 108 -8.66 -20.10 -1.27
N VAL A 109 -8.30 -19.61 -2.47
CA VAL A 109 -8.78 -20.15 -3.75
C VAL A 109 -8.30 -21.58 -3.99
N ASN A 110 -7.12 -21.95 -3.49
CA ASN A 110 -6.59 -23.32 -3.55
C ASN A 110 -7.19 -24.26 -2.48
N GLY A 111 -8.39 -23.95 -1.99
CA GLY A 111 -9.09 -24.76 -0.99
C GLY A 111 -8.33 -24.86 0.35
N MET A 112 -7.57 -23.82 0.72
CA MET A 112 -6.76 -23.77 1.94
C MET A 112 -5.66 -24.84 2.00
N THR A 113 -5.24 -25.36 0.84
CA THR A 113 -4.15 -26.32 0.75
C THR A 113 -2.83 -25.66 0.40
N TRP A 114 -1.76 -26.04 1.10
CA TRP A 114 -0.42 -25.56 0.79
C TRP A 114 0.15 -26.27 -0.44
N SER A 115 0.63 -25.49 -1.40
CA SER A 115 1.30 -26.00 -2.58
C SER A 115 2.45 -25.09 -2.98
N ILE A 116 3.48 -25.66 -3.60
CA ILE A 116 4.72 -24.95 -3.95
C ILE A 116 4.46 -23.79 -4.92
N TRP A 117 3.42 -23.89 -5.75
CA TRP A 117 3.06 -22.84 -6.71
C TRP A 117 2.55 -21.55 -6.02
N LEU A 118 2.08 -21.63 -4.76
CA LEU A 118 1.67 -20.45 -3.99
C LEU A 118 2.84 -19.48 -3.79
N ILE A 119 4.08 -19.98 -3.69
CA ILE A 119 5.26 -19.12 -3.59
C ILE A 119 5.42 -18.29 -4.87
N GLY A 120 5.09 -18.86 -6.04
CA GLY A 120 5.09 -18.15 -7.32
C GLY A 120 4.11 -16.98 -7.37
N THR A 121 3.06 -16.99 -6.55
CA THR A 121 2.06 -15.90 -6.52
C THR A 121 2.61 -14.60 -5.94
N MET A 122 3.73 -14.65 -5.19
CA MET A 122 4.44 -13.46 -4.70
C MET A 122 4.97 -12.59 -5.84
N VAL A 123 5.12 -13.14 -7.05
CA VAL A 123 5.58 -12.41 -8.23
C VAL A 123 4.54 -11.38 -8.71
N PHE A 124 3.25 -11.64 -8.53
CA PHE A 124 2.17 -10.74 -8.98
C PHE A 124 2.24 -9.33 -8.38
N PRO A 125 2.32 -9.15 -7.04
CA PRO A 125 2.45 -7.81 -6.44
C PRO A 125 3.77 -7.13 -6.82
N LEU A 126 4.84 -7.88 -7.07
CA LEU A 126 6.11 -7.31 -7.57
C LEU A 126 6.01 -6.82 -9.02
N LEU A 127 5.29 -7.57 -9.87
CA LEU A 127 4.98 -7.14 -11.23
C LEU A 127 4.08 -5.91 -11.21
N SER A 128 3.06 -5.89 -10.36
CA SER A 128 2.18 -4.74 -10.13
C SER A 128 2.98 -3.49 -9.74
N ARG A 129 3.91 -3.62 -8.79
CA ARG A 129 4.87 -2.55 -8.42
C ARG A 129 5.70 -2.06 -9.61
N THR A 130 6.26 -2.98 -10.39
CA THR A 130 7.11 -2.63 -11.55
C THR A 130 6.32 -1.96 -12.66
N LEU A 131 5.11 -2.47 -12.95
CA LEU A 131 4.16 -1.87 -13.88
C LEU A 131 3.80 -0.46 -13.43
N TRP A 132 3.58 -0.26 -12.13
CA TRP A 132 3.30 1.04 -11.59
C TRP A 132 4.47 2.01 -11.77
N TYR A 133 5.70 1.65 -11.43
CA TYR A 133 6.86 2.53 -11.70
C TYR A 133 7.02 2.84 -13.19
N ARG A 134 6.65 1.92 -14.07
CA ARG A 134 6.65 2.19 -15.51
C ARG A 134 5.56 3.18 -15.91
N TRP A 135 4.37 3.08 -15.30
CA TRP A 135 3.22 3.96 -15.54
C TRP A 135 3.42 5.35 -14.93
N GLU A 136 3.94 5.42 -13.71
CA GLU A 136 4.18 6.65 -12.95
C GLU A 136 5.04 7.61 -13.77
N ARG A 137 6.13 7.14 -14.40
CA ARG A 137 6.97 7.98 -15.28
C ARG A 137 6.22 8.67 -16.42
N GLY A 138 5.07 8.14 -16.85
CA GLY A 138 4.20 8.77 -17.84
C GLY A 138 3.17 9.74 -17.24
N PHE A 139 2.77 9.52 -15.98
CA PHE A 139 1.75 10.30 -15.26
C PHE A 139 2.33 11.25 -14.21
N SER A 140 3.64 11.26 -13.97
CA SER A 140 4.29 12.11 -12.96
C SER A 140 3.93 13.59 -13.15
N LEU A 141 3.82 14.05 -14.40
CA LEU A 141 3.42 15.43 -14.72
C LEU A 141 1.95 15.75 -14.42
N LEU A 142 1.09 14.72 -14.31
CA LEU A 142 -0.35 14.85 -14.07
C LEU A 142 -0.70 14.66 -12.59
N LEU A 143 0.07 13.81 -11.88
CA LEU A 143 -0.11 13.54 -10.45
C LEU A 143 0.67 14.51 -9.55
N TYR A 144 1.87 14.90 -9.98
CA TYR A 144 2.68 15.93 -9.34
C TYR A 144 2.68 17.15 -10.25
N SER A 145 1.56 17.86 -10.33
CA SER A 145 1.61 19.22 -10.87
C SER A 145 2.60 20.00 -10.00
N PRO A 146 3.60 20.70 -10.58
CA PRO A 146 4.34 21.66 -9.78
C PRO A 146 3.28 22.61 -9.23
N LEU A 147 3.20 22.71 -7.89
CA LEU A 147 2.66 23.91 -7.29
C LEU A 147 3.53 25.01 -7.87
N ILE A 148 2.95 25.83 -8.74
CA ILE A 148 3.51 27.15 -9.01
C ILE A 148 3.55 27.77 -7.62
N ASP A 149 4.76 27.96 -7.10
CA ASP A 149 4.98 28.85 -5.95
C ASP A 149 4.44 30.22 -6.38
N ASP A 150 3.17 30.47 -6.08
CA ASP A 150 2.60 31.81 -6.05
C ASP A 150 3.09 32.50 -4.76
N ASP A 151 4.41 32.63 -4.60
CA ASP A 151 5.03 33.47 -3.59
C ASP A 151 5.79 34.60 -4.33
N GLU A 152 5.03 35.65 -4.66
CA GLU A 152 5.52 37.03 -4.89
C GLU A 152 6.11 37.64 -3.62
#